data_AF-A0AA39NL13-F1
#
_entry.id   AF-A0AA39NL13-F1
#
_cell.length_a   1.000
_cell.length_b   1.000
_cell.length_c   1.000
_cell.angle_alpha   90.00
_cell.angle_beta   90.00
_cell.angle_gamma   90.00
#
_symmetry.space_group_name_H-M   'P 1'
#
loop_
_entity.id
_entity.type
_entity.pdbx_description
1 polymer ?
#
loop_
_entity_poly.entity_id
_entity_poly.type
_entity_poly.pdbx_seq_one_letter_code
_entity_poly.pdbx_strand_id
1 'polypeptide(L)'
;MAYIQTKKSDFDARLAPLLPDYSHAPPDARIIELLQTNAPPTPIEMKSLQATLSETPDRIAELDSLINSTASLLRYLTNDRNQALENQANAKKILSPCRRLPNELLTDIFIRCLSVCDEVDSPLDPHALHWTLSHVCRKWRKVAIGTPEIW
;
A
#
# COMPACT_ATOMS: atom_id res chain seq x y z
N MET A 1 9.00 -25.96 -14.12
CA MET A 1 9.52 -24.64 -13.74
C MET A 1 10.91 -24.86 -13.17
N ALA A 2 11.95 -24.24 -13.73
CA ALA A 2 13.30 -24.37 -13.19
C ALA A 2 13.35 -23.71 -11.80
N TYR A 3 13.81 -24.44 -10.80
CA TYR A 3 14.06 -23.88 -9.47
C TYR A 3 15.21 -22.86 -9.60
N ILE A 4 14.89 -21.58 -9.41
CA ILE A 4 15.90 -20.51 -9.39
C ILE A 4 16.28 -20.30 -7.93
N GLN A 5 17.50 -20.67 -7.60
CA GLN A 5 18.08 -20.41 -6.28
C GLN A 5 18.28 -18.90 -6.14
N THR A 6 17.45 -18.27 -5.32
CA THR A 6 17.61 -16.85 -4.98
C THR A 6 18.88 -16.70 -4.14
N LYS A 7 19.81 -15.88 -4.60
CA LYS A 7 21.05 -15.61 -3.87
C LYS A 7 20.80 -14.48 -2.87
N LYS A 8 21.51 -14.49 -1.73
CA LYS A 8 21.45 -13.39 -0.75
C LYS A 8 21.75 -12.03 -1.38
N SER A 9 22.56 -11.99 -2.44
CA SER A 9 22.88 -10.81 -3.23
C SER A 9 21.69 -10.19 -3.97
N ASP A 10 20.61 -10.95 -4.17
CA ASP A 10 19.45 -10.52 -4.93
C ASP A 10 18.50 -9.67 -4.07
N PHE A 11 18.74 -9.61 -2.76
CA PHE A 11 17.95 -8.86 -1.79
C PHE A 11 18.65 -7.55 -1.39
N ASP A 12 17.85 -6.57 -0.97
CA ASP A 12 18.38 -5.34 -0.37
C ASP A 12 19.34 -5.68 0.77
N ALA A 13 20.46 -4.96 0.87
CA ALA A 13 21.52 -5.22 1.85
C ALA A 13 21.02 -5.20 3.30
N ARG A 14 19.91 -4.51 3.59
CA ARG A 14 19.27 -4.49 4.91
C ARG A 14 18.51 -5.78 5.23
N LEU A 15 18.08 -6.53 4.21
CA LEU A 15 17.29 -7.75 4.34
C LEU A 15 18.13 -9.02 4.12
N ALA A 16 19.24 -8.93 3.39
CA ALA A 16 20.15 -10.04 3.16
C ALA A 16 20.63 -10.76 4.45
N PRO A 17 20.87 -10.08 5.60
CA PRO A 17 21.26 -10.74 6.86
C PRO A 17 20.15 -11.60 7.47
N LEU A 18 18.88 -11.36 7.10
CA LEU A 18 17.75 -12.12 7.60
C LEU A 18 17.58 -13.46 6.90
N LEU A 19 18.28 -13.72 5.80
CA LEU A 19 18.10 -14.96 5.03
C LEU A 19 18.96 -16.10 5.61
N PRO A 20 18.44 -17.34 5.64
CA PRO A 20 19.23 -18.49 6.07
C PRO A 20 20.42 -18.75 5.15
N ASP A 21 21.46 -19.39 5.66
CA ASP A 21 22.66 -19.77 4.88
C ASP A 21 22.47 -21.02 4.02
N TYR A 22 21.30 -21.67 4.10
CA TYR A 22 20.96 -22.88 3.36
C TYR A 22 19.85 -22.64 2.33
N SER A 23 19.75 -23.54 1.36
CA SER A 23 18.72 -23.52 0.31
C SER A 23 18.16 -24.93 0.12
N HIS A 24 16.84 -25.03 -0.02
CA HIS A 24 16.17 -26.31 -0.28
C HIS A 24 16.10 -26.57 -1.78
N ALA A 25 17.06 -27.34 -2.31
CA ALA A 25 17.06 -27.76 -3.71
C ALA A 25 15.85 -28.66 -4.02
N PRO A 26 15.38 -28.68 -5.28
CA PRO A 26 14.35 -29.63 -5.71
C PRO A 26 14.87 -31.07 -5.59
N PRO A 27 13.96 -32.07 -5.49
CA PRO A 27 14.34 -33.47 -5.45
C PRO A 27 15.26 -33.84 -6.62
N ASP A 28 16.35 -34.56 -6.34
CA ASP A 28 17.24 -35.04 -7.39
C ASP A 28 16.58 -36.18 -8.21
N ALA A 29 17.20 -36.52 -9.34
CA ALA A 29 16.67 -37.54 -10.25
C ALA A 29 16.51 -38.91 -9.57
N ARG A 30 17.36 -39.23 -8.59
CA ARG A 30 17.34 -40.51 -7.89
C ARG A 30 16.18 -40.58 -6.90
N ILE A 31 15.91 -39.51 -6.17
CA ILE A 31 14.72 -39.39 -5.32
C ILE A 31 13.45 -39.46 -6.18
N ILE A 32 13.41 -38.80 -7.33
CA ILE A 32 12.27 -38.87 -8.25
C ILE A 32 12.03 -40.31 -8.73
N GLU A 33 13.08 -41.04 -9.11
CA GLU A 33 12.98 -42.45 -9.51
C GLU A 33 12.45 -43.35 -8.37
N LEU A 34 12.97 -43.18 -7.15
CA LEU A 34 12.50 -43.92 -5.97
C LEU A 34 11.05 -43.60 -5.59
N LEU A 35 10.55 -42.41 -5.92
CA LEU A 35 9.14 -42.06 -5.74
C LEU A 35 8.24 -42.67 -6.82
N GLN A 36 8.79 -42.95 -8.00
CA GLN A 36 8.07 -43.54 -9.13
C GLN A 36 8.14 -45.07 -9.16
N THR A 37 9.09 -45.66 -8.43
CA THR A 37 9.35 -47.10 -8.41
C THR A 37 9.28 -47.62 -6.97
N ASN A 38 8.77 -48.83 -6.76
CA ASN A 38 8.84 -49.48 -5.43
C ASN A 38 10.24 -50.04 -5.11
N ALA A 39 11.29 -49.48 -5.72
CA ALA A 39 12.66 -49.90 -5.47
C ALA A 39 13.09 -49.47 -4.05
N PRO A 40 13.76 -50.35 -3.28
CA PRO A 40 14.24 -49.97 -1.96
C PRO A 40 15.40 -48.96 -2.07
N PRO A 41 15.48 -47.97 -1.16
CA PRO A 41 16.64 -47.09 -1.09
C PRO A 41 17.88 -47.85 -0.60
N THR A 42 19.05 -47.45 -1.09
CA THR A 42 20.35 -47.95 -0.62
C THR A 42 20.60 -47.49 0.83
N PRO A 43 21.51 -48.14 1.58
CA PRO A 43 21.83 -47.71 2.95
C PRO A 43 22.33 -46.26 3.05
N ILE A 44 22.99 -45.75 2.00
CA ILE A 44 23.47 -44.36 1.93
C ILE A 44 22.29 -43.40 1.73
N GLU A 45 21.39 -43.73 0.81
CA GLU A 45 20.16 -42.96 0.57
C GLU A 45 19.29 -42.93 1.83
N MET A 46 19.15 -44.08 2.52
CA MET A 46 18.42 -44.19 3.78
C MET A 46 18.99 -43.25 4.85
N LYS A 47 20.32 -43.22 5.02
CA LYS A 47 20.98 -42.34 5.99
C LYS A 47 20.78 -40.85 5.65
N SER A 48 20.86 -40.50 4.36
CA SER A 48 20.61 -39.13 3.88
C SER A 48 19.15 -38.69 4.13
N LEU A 49 18.20 -39.58 3.84
CA LEU A 49 16.78 -39.33 4.10
C LEU A 49 16.48 -39.19 5.59
N GLN A 50 17.08 -40.01 6.45
CA GLN A 50 16.96 -39.90 7.90
C GLN A 50 17.54 -38.58 8.43
N ALA A 51 18.71 -38.15 7.94
CA ALA A 51 19.28 -36.86 8.28
C ALA A 51 18.37 -35.70 7.86
N THR A 52 17.78 -35.79 6.67
CA THR A 52 16.80 -34.81 6.19
C THR A 52 15.58 -34.78 7.10
N LEU A 53 15.04 -35.93 7.51
CA LEU A 53 13.89 -36.01 8.42
C LEU A 53 14.19 -35.41 9.80
N SER A 54 15.42 -35.50 10.29
CA SER A 54 15.81 -34.89 11.56
C SER A 54 16.06 -33.38 11.45
N GLU A 55 16.65 -32.88 10.36
CA GLU A 55 17.05 -31.47 10.22
C GLU A 55 15.94 -30.57 9.67
N THR A 56 15.04 -31.13 8.85
CA THR A 56 14.01 -30.35 8.15
C THR A 56 13.01 -29.64 9.09
N PRO A 57 12.54 -30.25 10.20
CA PRO A 57 11.62 -29.57 11.12
C PRO A 57 12.19 -28.27 11.69
N ASP A 58 13.46 -28.28 12.11
CA ASP A 58 14.12 -27.09 12.65
C ASP A 58 14.27 -25.99 11.59
N ARG A 59 14.66 -26.38 10.37
CA ARG A 59 14.75 -25.45 9.23
C ARG A 59 13.40 -24.85 8.84
N ILE A 60 12.32 -25.63 8.92
CA ILE A 60 10.95 -25.13 8.68
C ILE A 60 10.57 -24.14 9.78
N ALA A 61 10.81 -24.48 11.04
CA ALA A 61 10.49 -23.60 12.17
C ALA A 61 11.26 -22.26 12.09
N GLU A 62 12.53 -22.29 11.68
CA GLU A 62 13.31 -21.09 11.40
C GLU A 62 12.65 -20.25 10.29
N LEU A 63 12.36 -20.85 9.13
CA LEU A 63 11.71 -20.16 8.00
C LEU A 63 10.35 -19.55 8.40
N ASP A 64 9.52 -20.27 9.14
CA ASP A 64 8.22 -19.78 9.61
C ASP A 64 8.39 -18.58 10.56
N SER A 65 9.39 -18.60 11.44
CA SER A 65 9.73 -17.48 12.32
C SER A 65 10.15 -16.23 11.52
N LEU A 66 10.98 -16.42 10.49
CA LEU A 66 11.41 -15.36 9.57
C LEU A 66 10.22 -14.78 8.78
N ILE A 67 9.33 -15.64 8.27
CA ILE A 67 8.12 -15.23 7.56
C ILE A 67 7.24 -14.36 8.46
N ASN A 68 6.99 -14.81 9.70
CA ASN A 68 6.15 -14.08 10.66
C ASN A 68 6.76 -12.72 11.03
N SER A 69 8.08 -12.68 11.25
CA SER A 69 8.81 -11.45 11.56
C SER A 69 8.78 -10.45 10.41
N THR A 70 9.02 -10.93 9.18
CA THR A 70 9.00 -10.11 7.97
C THR A 70 7.59 -9.60 7.65
N ALA A 71 6.56 -10.43 7.82
CA ALA A 71 5.17 -10.02 7.66
C ALA A 71 4.78 -8.92 8.67
N SER A 72 5.26 -9.02 9.91
CA SER A 72 5.03 -8.00 10.93
C SER A 72 5.71 -6.67 10.59
N LEU A 73 6.96 -6.72 10.11
CA LEU A 73 7.69 -5.55 9.62
C LEU A 73 6.99 -4.91 8.42
N LEU A 74 6.57 -5.70 7.43
CA LEU A 74 5.84 -5.21 6.27
C LEU A 74 4.55 -4.49 6.67
N ARG A 75 3.80 -5.08 7.61
CA ARG A 75 2.57 -4.47 8.14
C ARG A 75 2.85 -3.13 8.80
N TYR A 76 3.90 -3.04 9.62
CA TYR A 76 4.32 -1.80 10.26
C TYR A 76 4.67 -0.72 9.21
N LEU A 77 5.54 -1.03 8.25
CA LEU A 77 5.97 -0.08 7.22
C LEU A 77 4.80 0.40 6.36
N THR A 78 3.88 -0.50 6.01
CA THR A 78 2.67 -0.16 5.27
C THR A 78 1.78 0.80 6.05
N ASN A 79 1.59 0.54 7.35
CA ASN A 79 0.80 1.41 8.21
C ASN A 79 1.41 2.81 8.34
N ASP A 80 2.72 2.88 8.62
CA ASP A 80 3.44 4.15 8.75
C ASP A 80 3.39 4.97 7.45
N ARG A 81 3.60 4.31 6.30
CA ARG A 81 3.44 4.94 4.98
C ARG A 81 2.04 5.52 4.79
N ASN A 82 0.99 4.78 5.16
CA ASN A 82 -0.38 5.25 5.01
C ASN A 82 -0.67 6.44 5.93
N GLN A 83 -0.18 6.41 7.16
CA GLN A 83 -0.30 7.54 8.08
C GLN A 83 0.43 8.79 7.56
N ALA A 84 1.62 8.62 6.98
CA ALA A 84 2.36 9.71 6.37
C ALA A 84 1.61 10.36 5.20
N LEU A 85 0.95 9.55 4.35
CA LEU A 85 0.11 10.05 3.27
C LEU A 85 -1.10 10.83 3.79
N GLU A 86 -1.75 10.33 4.83
CA GLU A 86 -2.87 11.02 5.47
C GLU A 86 -2.43 12.36 6.06
N ASN A 87 -1.32 12.38 6.79
CA ASN A 87 -0.74 13.59 7.36
C ASN A 87 -0.42 14.62 6.27
N GLN A 88 0.17 14.17 5.15
CA GLN A 88 0.44 15.03 4.00
C GLN A 88 -0.85 15.62 3.40
N ALA A 89 -1.89 14.80 3.22
CA ALA A 89 -3.18 15.27 2.71
C ALA A 89 -3.83 16.28 3.67
N ASN A 90 -3.77 16.04 4.97
CA ASN A 90 -4.29 16.96 5.99
C ASN A 90 -3.51 18.28 5.99
N ALA A 91 -2.18 18.25 5.91
CA ALA A 91 -1.36 19.45 5.80
C ALA A 91 -1.74 20.27 4.55
N LYS A 92 -1.90 19.64 3.38
CA LYS A 92 -2.36 20.31 2.15
C LYS A 92 -3.73 20.98 2.33
N LYS A 93 -4.69 20.28 2.96
CA LYS A 93 -6.02 20.83 3.26
C LYS A 93 -5.92 22.05 4.20
N ILE A 94 -5.07 21.97 5.23
CA ILE A 94 -4.86 23.06 6.21
C ILE A 94 -4.20 24.29 5.58
N LEU A 95 -3.20 24.08 4.73
CA LEU A 95 -2.46 25.17 4.09
C LEU A 95 -3.16 25.74 2.85
N SER A 96 -4.35 25.22 2.51
CA SER A 96 -5.12 25.69 1.36
C SER A 96 -5.41 27.20 1.45
N PRO A 97 -5.21 27.96 0.36
CA PRO A 97 -5.45 29.41 0.34
C PRO A 97 -6.88 29.79 0.78
N CYS A 98 -7.86 28.94 0.48
CA CYS A 98 -9.27 29.12 0.83
C CYS A 98 -9.51 29.33 2.34
N ARG A 99 -8.62 28.83 3.22
CA ARG A 99 -8.72 29.06 4.67
C ARG A 99 -8.25 30.46 5.09
N ARG A 100 -7.32 31.07 4.35
CA ARG A 100 -6.69 32.36 4.66
C ARG A 100 -7.43 33.56 4.08
N LEU A 101 -8.21 33.37 3.01
CA LEU A 101 -8.96 34.47 2.38
C LEU A 101 -9.99 35.06 3.36
N PRO A 102 -10.03 36.38 3.59
CA PRO A 102 -11.12 37.07 4.28
C PRO A 102 -12.48 36.81 3.62
N ASN A 103 -13.57 37.03 4.34
CA ASN A 103 -14.90 36.78 3.81
C ASN A 103 -15.24 37.76 2.67
N GLU A 104 -14.78 39.00 2.78
CA GLU A 104 -14.99 40.06 1.80
C GLU A 104 -14.38 39.66 0.44
N LEU A 105 -13.13 39.18 0.45
CA LEU A 105 -12.48 38.71 -0.77
C LEU A 105 -13.14 37.45 -1.35
N LEU A 106 -13.72 36.59 -0.51
CA LEU A 106 -14.49 35.43 -1.00
C LEU A 106 -15.78 35.87 -1.68
N THR A 107 -16.51 36.82 -1.10
CA THR A 107 -17.71 37.42 -1.71
C THR A 107 -17.36 38.08 -3.05
N ASP A 108 -16.29 38.88 -3.11
CA ASP A 108 -15.84 39.51 -4.36
C ASP A 108 -15.49 38.47 -5.44
N ILE A 109 -14.83 37.37 -5.06
CA ILE A 109 -14.53 36.27 -5.97
C ILE A 109 -15.82 35.63 -6.49
N PHE A 110 -16.79 35.34 -5.62
CA PHE A 110 -18.05 34.69 -6.01
C PHE A 110 -18.84 35.54 -7.01
N ILE A 111 -19.01 36.84 -6.73
CA ILE A 111 -19.71 37.78 -7.63
C ILE A 111 -19.01 37.86 -8.98
N ARG A 112 -17.67 37.93 -9.00
CA ARG A 112 -16.90 37.94 -10.25
C ARG A 112 -17.03 36.64 -11.02
N CYS A 113 -16.98 35.48 -10.34
CA CYS A 113 -17.18 34.19 -10.98
C CYS A 113 -18.55 34.10 -11.67
N LEU A 114 -19.62 34.58 -11.02
CA LEU A 114 -20.95 34.63 -11.62
C LEU A 114 -20.99 35.54 -12.86
N SER A 115 -20.39 36.73 -12.80
CA SER A 115 -20.34 37.64 -13.94
C SER A 115 -19.54 37.12 -15.15
N VAL A 116 -18.65 36.14 -14.94
CA VAL A 116 -17.80 35.56 -15.98
C VAL A 116 -18.37 34.25 -16.51
N CYS A 117 -19.01 33.46 -15.65
CA CYS A 117 -19.63 32.18 -15.97
C CYS A 117 -21.11 32.33 -16.35
N ASP A 118 -21.46 33.43 -17.04
CA ASP A 118 -22.80 33.91 -17.39
C ASP A 118 -23.59 32.97 -18.36
N GLU A 119 -23.35 31.66 -18.29
CA GLU A 119 -24.25 30.66 -18.84
C GLU A 119 -25.40 30.47 -17.86
N VAL A 120 -26.61 30.57 -18.41
CA VAL A 120 -27.90 30.66 -17.72
C VAL A 120 -28.22 29.33 -17.02
N ASP A 121 -27.50 29.02 -15.95
CA ASP A 121 -27.83 27.88 -15.12
C ASP A 121 -29.11 28.24 -14.36
N SER A 122 -30.15 27.43 -14.54
CA SER A 122 -31.37 27.56 -13.75
C SER A 122 -30.99 27.60 -12.27
N PRO A 123 -31.61 28.46 -11.43
CA PRO A 123 -31.35 28.47 -9.99
C PRO A 123 -31.53 27.08 -9.34
N LEU A 124 -32.31 26.22 -9.99
CA LEU A 124 -32.61 24.85 -9.59
C LEU A 124 -31.65 23.80 -10.19
N ASP A 125 -30.72 24.17 -11.06
CA ASP A 125 -29.69 23.26 -11.55
C ASP A 125 -28.70 22.95 -10.42
N PRO A 126 -28.58 21.68 -9.97
CA PRO A 126 -27.62 21.30 -8.93
C PRO A 126 -26.16 21.57 -9.30
N HIS A 127 -25.86 21.75 -10.59
CA HIS A 127 -24.53 22.06 -11.09
C HIS A 127 -24.23 23.56 -11.19
N ALA A 128 -25.23 24.41 -10.95
CA ALA A 128 -25.06 25.85 -11.03
C ALA A 128 -23.94 26.35 -10.10
N LEU A 129 -23.30 27.44 -10.53
CA LEU A 129 -22.10 27.95 -9.89
C LEU A 129 -22.32 28.29 -8.41
N HIS A 130 -23.46 28.87 -8.04
CA HIS A 130 -23.81 29.21 -6.65
C HIS A 130 -23.87 27.98 -5.74
N TRP A 131 -24.44 26.89 -6.21
CA TRP A 131 -24.42 25.61 -5.50
C TRP A 131 -22.99 25.10 -5.41
N THR A 132 -22.27 25.02 -6.53
CA THR A 132 -20.88 24.53 -6.57
C THR A 132 -19.96 25.27 -5.59
N LEU A 133 -20.03 26.61 -5.55
CA LEU A 133 -19.27 27.44 -4.61
C LEU A 133 -19.61 27.12 -3.14
N SER A 134 -20.89 26.86 -2.83
CA SER A 134 -21.33 26.47 -1.49
C SER A 134 -20.83 25.09 -1.05
N HIS A 135 -20.39 24.23 -1.99
CA HIS A 135 -19.94 22.86 -1.73
C HIS A 135 -18.43 22.70 -1.55
N VAL A 136 -17.63 23.75 -1.77
CA VAL A 136 -16.16 23.70 -1.66
C VAL A 136 -15.68 23.43 -0.21
N CYS A 137 -16.11 24.25 0.75
CA CYS A 137 -15.80 24.04 2.17
C CYS A 137 -16.81 24.75 3.09
N ARG A 138 -16.77 24.45 4.41
CA ARG A 138 -17.67 25.07 5.39
C ARG A 138 -17.62 26.61 5.40
N LYS A 139 -16.43 27.19 5.19
CA LYS A 139 -16.26 28.65 5.14
C LYS A 139 -16.93 29.24 3.90
N TRP A 140 -16.68 28.66 2.72
CA TRP A 140 -17.30 29.09 1.47
C TRP A 140 -18.82 28.97 1.52
N ARG A 141 -19.35 27.87 2.06
CA ARG A 141 -20.79 27.72 2.30
C ARG A 141 -21.37 28.85 3.13
N LYS A 142 -20.72 29.20 4.25
CA LYS A 142 -21.20 30.27 5.13
C LYS A 142 -21.20 31.62 4.41
N VAL A 143 -20.15 31.93 3.65
CA VAL A 143 -20.07 33.17 2.88
C VAL A 143 -21.09 33.20 1.74
N ALA A 144 -21.23 32.10 0.98
CA ALA A 144 -22.16 31.99 -0.13
C ALA A 144 -23.62 32.16 0.32
N ILE A 145 -24.06 31.46 1.37
CA ILE A 145 -25.41 31.61 1.93
C ILE A 145 -25.62 33.02 2.50
N GLY A 146 -24.57 33.64 3.04
CA GLY A 146 -24.61 34.99 3.59
C GLY A 146 -24.46 36.12 2.57
N THR A 147 -24.34 35.80 1.27
CA THR A 147 -24.19 36.77 0.18
C THR A 147 -25.43 36.66 -0.72
N PRO A 148 -26.48 37.49 -0.51
CA PRO A 148 -27.71 37.43 -1.31
C PRO A 148 -27.50 37.67 -2.80
N GLU A 149 -26.46 38.40 -3.19
CA GLU A 149 -26.17 38.80 -4.59
C GLU A 149 -25.78 37.64 -5.51
N ILE A 150 -25.58 36.44 -4.97
CA ILE A 150 -25.18 35.25 -5.73
C ILE A 150 -26.27 34.17 -5.86
N TRP A 151 -27.51 34.46 -5.48
CA TRP A 151 -28.68 33.58 -5.58
C TRP A 151 -29.77 34.20 -6.46
#